data_AF-A0A0H1AGL2-F1
#
_entry.id   AF-A0A0H1AGL2-F1
#
_cell.length_a   1.000
_cell.length_b   1.000
_cell.length_c   1.000
_cell.angle_alpha   90.00
_cell.angle_beta   90.00
_cell.angle_gamma   90.00
#
_symmetry.space_group_name_H-M   'P 1'
#
loop_
_entity.id
_entity.type
_entity.pdbx_description
1 polymer ?
#
loop_
_entity_poly.entity_id
_entity_poly.type
_entity_poly.pdbx_seq_one_letter_code
_entity_poly.pdbx_strand_id
1 'polypeptide(L)'
;MSVLYFMKVDPDWFIDYTLTSSGKQMSESEMEQARKVLPSAGVMGYITSVVAPIVTVIVALAYALYLFVVSKVLGGAVSFAQTLSLTAWSAMPQALGVIVSIVAIAMMPAQTSLDSMMLTHIDPLLVELPPAHPWGALARNFDLLTIWSIILVAIGWRAWGKSSWLQALVVSSIPAAIVYGGMAILAVMR
;
A
#
# COMPACT_ATOMS: atom_id res chain seq x y z
N MET A 1 -11.17 -1.26 5.29
CA MET A 1 -10.60 0.05 5.68
C MET A 1 -11.39 1.21 5.14
N SER A 2 -11.55 1.26 3.82
CA SER A 2 -11.94 2.47 3.11
C SER A 2 -13.36 2.97 3.42
N VAL A 3 -14.35 2.07 3.55
CA VAL A 3 -15.74 2.50 3.75
C VAL A 3 -15.92 3.36 5.02
N LEU A 4 -15.23 3.02 6.12
CA LEU A 4 -15.33 3.75 7.38
C LEU A 4 -14.80 5.19 7.25
N TYR A 5 -13.73 5.39 6.49
CA TYR A 5 -13.20 6.70 6.17
C TYR A 5 -14.21 7.50 5.33
N PHE A 6 -14.72 6.89 4.25
CA PHE A 6 -15.63 7.55 3.32
C PHE A 6 -17.01 7.89 3.91
N MET A 7 -17.39 7.25 5.01
CA MET A 7 -18.61 7.59 5.77
C MET A 7 -18.44 8.79 6.70
N LYS A 8 -17.20 9.21 6.98
CA LYS A 8 -16.89 10.28 7.94
C LYS A 8 -16.28 11.51 7.31
N VAL A 9 -15.56 11.34 6.20
CA VAL A 9 -14.92 12.45 5.49
C VAL A 9 -15.98 13.40 4.93
N ASP A 10 -15.70 14.70 4.99
CA ASP A 10 -16.49 15.71 4.29
C ASP A 10 -16.40 15.46 2.77
N PRO A 11 -17.52 15.17 2.09
CA PRO A 11 -17.52 14.77 0.68
C PRO A 11 -17.08 15.88 -0.26
N ASP A 12 -17.43 17.14 0.03
CA ASP A 12 -17.09 18.28 -0.83
C ASP A 12 -15.61 18.59 -0.69
N TRP A 13 -15.13 18.65 0.56
CA TRP A 13 -13.70 18.78 0.83
C TRP A 13 -12.89 17.65 0.20
N PHE A 14 -13.38 16.41 0.27
CA PHE A 14 -12.67 15.26 -0.29
C PHE A 14 -12.50 15.34 -1.81
N ILE A 15 -13.53 15.78 -2.53
CA ILE A 15 -13.45 15.99 -3.98
C ILE A 15 -12.41 17.08 -4.30
N ASP A 16 -12.44 18.18 -3.56
CA ASP A 16 -11.54 19.32 -3.74
C ASP A 16 -10.10 18.93 -3.46
N TYR A 17 -9.88 18.23 -2.34
CA TYR A 17 -8.61 17.66 -1.98
C TYR A 17 -8.11 16.69 -3.06
N THR A 18 -8.97 15.82 -3.58
CA THR A 18 -8.59 14.86 -4.64
C THR A 18 -8.12 15.57 -5.91
N LEU A 19 -8.84 16.60 -6.35
CA LEU A 19 -8.50 17.36 -7.56
C LEU A 19 -7.19 18.15 -7.39
N THR A 20 -7.01 18.79 -6.24
CA THR A 20 -5.88 19.68 -5.97
C THR A 20 -4.62 18.94 -5.49
N SER A 21 -4.76 17.74 -4.93
CA SER A 21 -3.64 16.93 -4.42
C SER A 21 -2.58 16.58 -5.47
N SER A 22 -2.96 16.57 -6.75
CA SER A 22 -2.05 16.29 -7.86
C SER A 22 -1.09 17.44 -8.19
N GLY A 23 -1.28 18.62 -7.59
CA GLY A 23 -0.49 19.82 -7.84
C GLY A 23 -0.72 20.45 -9.23
N LYS A 24 -1.64 19.91 -10.02
CA LYS A 24 -2.03 20.52 -11.30
C LYS A 24 -2.99 21.68 -11.05
N GLN A 25 -2.63 22.86 -11.56
CA GLN A 25 -3.57 23.98 -11.64
C GLN A 25 -4.65 23.63 -12.65
N MET A 26 -5.89 23.52 -12.18
CA MET A 26 -7.07 23.32 -13.02
C MET A 26 -7.82 24.64 -13.11
N SER A 27 -8.29 25.02 -14.29
CA SER A 27 -9.24 26.14 -14.44
C SER A 27 -10.56 25.84 -13.73
N GLU A 28 -11.32 26.87 -13.38
CA GLU A 28 -12.63 26.70 -12.72
C GLU A 28 -13.57 25.79 -13.53
N SER A 29 -13.59 25.94 -14.86
CA SER A 29 -14.39 25.09 -15.75
C SER A 29 -13.93 23.63 -15.76
N GLU A 30 -12.62 23.38 -15.64
CA GLU A 30 -12.08 22.00 -15.57
C GLU A 30 -12.42 21.36 -14.22
N MET A 31 -12.35 22.11 -13.12
CA MET A 31 -12.76 21.61 -11.82
C MET A 31 -14.25 21.26 -11.78
N GLU A 32 -15.12 22.11 -12.34
CA GLU A 32 -16.56 21.81 -12.41
C GLU A 32 -16.86 20.56 -13.23
N GLN A 33 -16.16 20.37 -14.36
CA GLN A 33 -16.29 19.16 -15.16
C GLN A 33 -15.79 17.93 -14.40
N ALA A 34 -14.65 18.05 -13.70
CA ALA A 34 -14.08 16.96 -12.92
C ALA A 34 -14.98 16.53 -11.75
N ARG A 35 -15.64 17.49 -11.08
CA ARG A 35 -16.66 17.20 -10.04
C ARG A 35 -17.82 16.36 -10.56
N LYS A 36 -18.24 16.55 -11.83
CA LYS A 36 -19.36 15.81 -12.43
C LYS A 36 -19.02 14.35 -12.75
N VAL A 37 -17.75 14.04 -12.95
CA VAL A 37 -17.28 12.68 -13.29
C VAL A 37 -16.75 11.91 -12.08
N LEU A 38 -16.32 12.61 -11.03
CA LEU A 38 -15.85 11.98 -9.81
C LEU A 38 -17.02 11.36 -9.03
N PRO A 39 -16.94 10.07 -8.65
CA PRO A 39 -17.92 9.48 -7.77
C PRO A 39 -17.91 10.18 -6.40
N SER A 40 -19.07 10.27 -5.76
CA SER A 40 -19.17 10.81 -4.40
C SER A 40 -18.34 9.97 -3.42
N ALA A 41 -17.94 10.57 -2.30
CA ALA A 41 -17.20 9.89 -1.24
C ALA A 41 -17.87 8.56 -0.82
N GLY A 42 -19.20 8.54 -0.65
CA GLY A 42 -19.94 7.31 -0.33
C GLY A 42 -19.81 6.22 -1.40
N VAL A 43 -19.94 6.58 -2.69
CA VAL A 43 -19.77 5.64 -3.81
C VAL A 43 -18.32 5.12 -3.85
N MET A 44 -17.33 5.99 -3.67
CA MET A 44 -15.92 5.60 -3.54
C MET A 44 -15.72 4.61 -2.39
N GLY A 45 -16.40 4.83 -1.25
CA GLY A 45 -16.39 3.90 -0.11
C GLY A 45 -16.86 2.50 -0.46
N TYR A 46 -17.99 2.38 -1.16
CA TYR A 46 -18.49 1.08 -1.62
C TYR A 46 -17.56 0.41 -2.63
N ILE A 47 -17.12 1.14 -3.66
CA ILE A 47 -16.19 0.60 -4.68
C ILE A 47 -14.94 0.06 -4.01
N THR A 48 -14.29 0.86 -3.17
CA THR A 48 -13.04 0.47 -2.51
C THR A 48 -13.24 -0.69 -1.53
N SER A 49 -14.39 -0.78 -0.85
CA SER A 49 -14.70 -1.91 0.05
C SER A 49 -14.76 -3.26 -0.67
N VAL A 50 -15.13 -3.28 -1.94
CA VAL A 50 -15.21 -4.50 -2.76
C VAL A 50 -13.90 -4.73 -3.50
N VAL A 51 -13.34 -3.68 -4.11
CA VAL A 51 -12.14 -3.78 -4.95
C VAL A 51 -10.90 -4.06 -4.12
N ALA A 52 -10.71 -3.42 -2.95
CA ALA A 52 -9.48 -3.56 -2.19
C ALA A 52 -9.22 -5.01 -1.73
N PRO A 53 -10.18 -5.77 -1.16
CA PRO A 53 -9.96 -7.18 -0.83
C PRO A 53 -9.59 -8.04 -2.05
N ILE A 54 -10.22 -7.80 -3.20
CA ILE A 54 -9.92 -8.52 -4.45
C ILE A 54 -8.49 -8.26 -4.88
N VAL A 55 -8.06 -6.99 -4.90
CA VAL A 55 -6.69 -6.59 -5.24
C VAL A 55 -5.71 -7.21 -4.24
N THR A 56 -5.99 -7.20 -2.93
CA THR A 56 -5.15 -7.85 -1.92
C THR A 56 -4.96 -9.34 -2.18
N VAL A 57 -6.03 -10.06 -2.53
CA VAL A 57 -5.94 -11.49 -2.88
C VAL A 57 -5.10 -11.70 -4.13
N ILE A 58 -5.31 -10.89 -5.18
CA ILE A 58 -4.53 -10.96 -6.42
C ILE A 58 -3.05 -10.71 -6.15
N VAL A 59 -2.71 -9.69 -5.37
CA VAL A 59 -1.32 -9.37 -5.00
C VAL A 59 -0.70 -10.50 -4.18
N ALA A 60 -1.44 -11.07 -3.23
CA ALA A 60 -0.95 -12.21 -2.44
C ALA A 60 -0.70 -13.45 -3.32
N LEU A 61 -1.59 -13.75 -4.26
CA LEU A 61 -1.41 -14.85 -5.22
C LEU A 61 -0.21 -14.60 -6.14
N ALA A 62 -0.06 -13.38 -6.64
CA ALA A 62 1.08 -13.00 -7.48
C ALA A 62 2.41 -13.12 -6.71
N TYR A 63 2.45 -12.72 -5.44
CA TYR A 63 3.65 -12.83 -4.62
C TYR A 63 3.97 -14.29 -4.26
N ALA A 64 2.96 -15.09 -3.94
CA ALA A 64 3.12 -16.53 -3.72
C ALA A 64 3.62 -17.25 -4.99
N LEU A 65 3.13 -16.85 -6.16
CA LEU A 65 3.57 -17.36 -7.45
C LEU A 65 5.03 -16.97 -7.73
N TYR A 66 5.40 -15.72 -7.45
CA TYR A 66 6.79 -15.26 -7.53
C TYR A 66 7.72 -16.16 -6.70
N LEU A 67 7.42 -16.35 -5.41
CA LEU A 67 8.21 -17.20 -4.52
C LEU A 67 8.28 -18.65 -5.03
N PHE A 68 7.17 -19.18 -5.55
CA PHE A 68 7.12 -20.52 -6.11
C PHE A 68 8.05 -20.66 -7.32
N VAL A 69 7.98 -19.73 -8.28
CA VAL A 69 8.83 -19.70 -9.47
C VAL A 69 10.30 -19.58 -9.07
N VAL A 70 10.65 -18.68 -8.15
CA VAL A 70 12.02 -18.54 -7.65
C VAL A 70 12.49 -19.86 -7.03
N SER A 71 11.64 -20.56 -6.28
CA SER A 71 12.01 -21.85 -5.70
C SER A 71 12.34 -22.86 -6.79
N LYS A 72 11.56 -22.92 -7.87
CA LYS A 72 11.83 -23.84 -8.99
C LYS A 72 13.11 -23.50 -9.74
N VAL A 73 13.35 -22.22 -9.99
CA VAL A 73 14.58 -21.75 -10.65
C VAL A 73 15.83 -22.10 -9.82
N LEU A 74 15.74 -22.02 -8.49
CA LEU A 74 16.84 -22.32 -7.58
C LEU A 74 16.93 -23.82 -7.19
N GLY A 75 16.19 -24.69 -7.86
CA GLY A 75 16.21 -26.14 -7.61
C GLY A 75 15.53 -26.58 -6.30
N GLY A 76 14.76 -25.70 -5.67
CA GLY A 76 14.03 -25.95 -4.42
C GLY A 76 12.73 -26.73 -4.62
N ALA A 77 12.36 -27.52 -3.61
CA ALA A 77 11.17 -28.38 -3.62
C ALA A 77 9.91 -27.72 -3.03
N VAL A 78 9.93 -26.41 -2.75
CA VAL A 78 8.79 -25.72 -2.13
C VAL A 78 7.58 -25.75 -3.07
N SER A 79 6.40 -26.06 -2.52
CA SER A 79 5.13 -26.09 -3.24
C SER A 79 4.47 -24.70 -3.26
N PHE A 80 3.55 -24.48 -4.21
CA PHE A 80 2.78 -23.23 -4.25
C PHE A 80 1.93 -23.03 -2.98
N ALA A 81 1.39 -24.11 -2.41
CA ALA A 81 0.64 -24.03 -1.16
C ALA A 81 1.52 -23.54 0.02
N GLN A 82 2.78 -23.97 0.06
CA GLN A 82 3.74 -23.47 1.06
C GLN A 82 4.05 -21.99 0.85
N THR A 83 4.32 -21.55 -0.39
CA THR A 83 4.61 -20.13 -0.66
C THR A 83 3.40 -19.22 -0.45
N LEU A 84 2.18 -19.72 -0.73
CA LEU A 84 0.94 -19.01 -0.41
C LEU A 84 0.72 -18.88 1.10
N SER A 85 0.95 -19.97 1.86
CA SER A 85 0.91 -19.94 3.32
C SER A 85 1.92 -18.94 3.88
N LEU A 86 3.16 -18.96 3.37
CA LEU A 86 4.19 -17.99 3.78
C LEU A 86 3.77 -16.55 3.51
N THR A 87 3.20 -16.30 2.34
CA THR A 87 2.72 -14.97 1.94
C THR A 87 1.62 -14.48 2.88
N ALA A 88 0.64 -15.34 3.17
CA ALA A 88 -0.46 -15.01 4.07
C ALA A 88 0.03 -14.72 5.50
N TRP A 89 0.89 -15.58 6.06
CA TRP A 89 1.43 -15.37 7.41
C TRP A 89 2.34 -14.15 7.51
N SER A 90 3.11 -13.88 6.47
CA SER A 90 4.00 -12.71 6.45
C SER A 90 3.24 -11.40 6.26
N ALA A 91 1.96 -11.43 5.90
CA ALA A 91 1.08 -10.25 5.84
C ALA A 91 0.45 -9.88 7.20
N MET A 92 0.69 -10.66 8.26
CA MET A 92 0.18 -10.38 9.60
C MET A 92 0.60 -9.01 10.16
N PRO A 93 1.84 -8.52 9.97
CA PRO A 93 2.21 -7.17 10.38
C PRO A 93 1.26 -6.11 9.83
N GLN A 94 0.87 -6.20 8.57
CA GLN A 94 -0.03 -5.24 7.90
C GLN A 94 -1.44 -5.27 8.50
N ALA A 95 -1.88 -6.41 9.02
CA ALA A 95 -3.15 -6.48 9.76
C ALA A 95 -3.12 -5.59 11.02
N LEU A 96 -1.95 -5.38 11.64
CA LEU A 96 -1.79 -4.41 12.73
C LEU A 96 -1.92 -2.96 12.22
N GLY A 97 -1.32 -2.64 11.07
CA GLY A 97 -1.48 -1.33 10.43
C GLY A 97 -2.95 -1.01 10.11
N VAL A 98 -3.72 -2.04 9.73
CA VAL A 98 -5.17 -1.95 9.57
C VAL A 98 -5.86 -1.60 10.89
N ILE A 99 -5.53 -2.28 11.99
CA ILE A 99 -6.15 -1.98 13.30
C ILE A 99 -5.84 -0.54 13.72
N VAL A 100 -4.60 -0.10 13.56
CA VAL A 100 -4.14 1.26 13.90
C VAL A 100 -4.89 2.32 13.09
N SER A 101 -5.04 2.11 11.78
CA SER A 101 -5.75 3.06 10.91
C SER A 101 -7.27 3.10 11.17
N ILE A 102 -7.90 2.00 11.60
CA ILE A 102 -9.30 2.03 12.05
C ILE A 102 -9.45 2.94 13.27
N VAL A 103 -8.53 2.87 14.24
CA VAL A 103 -8.52 3.76 15.41
C VAL A 103 -8.30 5.22 14.98
N ALA A 104 -7.37 5.47 14.06
CA ALA A 104 -7.13 6.80 13.51
C ALA A 104 -8.40 7.39 12.86
N ILE A 105 -9.08 6.62 12.00
CA ILE A 105 -10.35 7.00 11.36
C ILE A 105 -11.46 7.22 12.41
N ALA A 106 -11.45 6.47 13.50
CA ALA A 106 -12.41 6.67 14.58
C ALA A 106 -12.27 8.05 15.25
N MET A 107 -11.06 8.62 15.25
CA MET A 107 -10.72 9.88 15.93
C MET A 107 -10.52 11.08 14.98
N MET A 108 -10.54 10.85 13.66
CA MET A 108 -10.21 11.90 12.68
C MET A 108 -11.24 13.03 12.61
N PRO A 109 -10.81 14.29 12.39
CA PRO A 109 -11.66 15.37 11.88
C PRO A 109 -12.23 15.07 10.49
N ALA A 110 -13.33 15.72 10.11
CA ALA A 110 -14.00 15.50 8.82
C ALA A 110 -13.13 15.86 7.60
N GLN A 111 -12.22 16.83 7.73
CA GLN A 111 -11.33 17.30 6.66
C GLN A 111 -9.93 16.72 6.85
N THR A 112 -9.83 15.40 6.74
CA THR A 112 -8.59 14.65 6.96
C THR A 112 -8.37 13.72 5.79
N SER A 113 -7.14 13.65 5.26
CA SER A 113 -6.84 12.82 4.10
C SER A 113 -6.68 11.35 4.50
N LEU A 114 -6.99 10.43 3.59
CA LEU A 114 -6.85 9.00 3.85
C LEU A 114 -5.38 8.61 4.15
N ASP A 115 -4.42 9.23 3.47
CA ASP A 115 -2.99 8.94 3.67
C ASP A 115 -2.54 9.26 5.09
N SER A 116 -3.08 10.33 5.70
CA SER A 116 -2.77 10.69 7.10
C SER A 116 -3.29 9.68 8.13
N MET A 117 -4.17 8.75 7.73
CA MET A 117 -4.63 7.66 8.58
C MET A 117 -3.68 6.46 8.57
N MET A 118 -2.70 6.44 7.66
CA MET A 118 -1.75 5.35 7.51
C MET A 118 -0.56 5.54 8.46
N LEU A 119 -0.81 5.46 9.77
CA LEU A 119 0.15 5.87 10.81
C LEU A 119 1.46 5.08 10.90
N THR A 120 1.62 4.01 10.12
CA THR A 120 2.86 3.22 10.04
C THR A 120 3.68 3.54 8.79
N HIS A 121 3.17 4.41 7.92
CA HIS A 121 3.87 4.86 6.72
C HIS A 121 4.87 5.96 7.06
N ILE A 122 5.90 6.13 6.22
CA ILE A 122 6.92 7.18 6.41
C ILE A 122 6.24 8.56 6.56
N ASP A 123 5.29 8.89 5.67
CA ASP A 123 4.36 10.00 5.84
C ASP A 123 2.99 9.40 6.25
N PRO A 124 2.48 9.68 7.47
CA PRO A 124 2.84 10.81 8.33
C PRO A 124 3.81 10.52 9.50
N LEU A 125 4.28 9.29 9.71
CA LEU A 125 4.94 8.91 10.99
C LEU A 125 6.25 9.63 11.26
N LEU A 126 7.08 9.80 10.22
CA LEU A 126 8.43 10.35 10.32
C LEU A 126 8.55 11.72 9.63
N VAL A 127 7.70 11.97 8.64
CA VAL A 127 7.67 13.21 7.87
C VAL A 127 6.23 13.62 7.59
N GLU A 128 5.99 14.91 7.40
CA GLU A 128 4.67 15.46 7.05
C GLU A 128 4.81 16.26 5.75
N LEU A 129 4.88 15.57 4.62
CA LEU A 129 5.21 16.22 3.35
C LEU A 129 3.99 16.94 2.75
N PRO A 130 4.18 18.10 2.10
CA PRO A 130 3.08 18.78 1.44
C PRO A 130 2.50 17.92 0.29
N PRO A 131 1.21 18.06 -0.06
CA PRO A 131 0.53 17.23 -1.06
C PRO A 131 1.30 17.02 -2.37
N ALA A 132 1.87 18.10 -2.92
CA ALA A 132 2.59 18.12 -4.20
C ALA A 132 4.10 17.80 -4.11
N HIS A 133 4.61 17.32 -2.98
CA HIS A 133 6.03 17.03 -2.82
C HIS A 133 6.49 15.89 -3.77
N PRO A 134 7.65 16.00 -4.45
CA PRO A 134 8.13 14.96 -5.38
C PRO A 134 8.23 13.57 -4.76
N TRP A 135 8.66 13.51 -3.48
CA TRP A 135 8.78 12.28 -2.71
C TRP A 135 7.49 11.85 -1.99
N GLY A 136 6.40 12.61 -2.14
CA GLY A 136 5.14 12.36 -1.43
C GLY A 136 4.55 10.98 -1.75
N ALA A 137 4.66 10.52 -3.00
CA ALA A 137 4.20 9.20 -3.40
C ALA A 137 4.94 8.07 -2.65
N LEU A 138 6.27 8.15 -2.56
CA LEU A 138 7.06 7.15 -1.84
C LEU A 138 6.74 7.19 -0.35
N ALA A 139 6.78 8.38 0.26
CA ALA A 139 6.61 8.52 1.71
C ALA A 139 5.23 8.05 2.20
N ARG A 140 4.16 8.36 1.45
CA ARG A 140 2.77 7.97 1.78
C ARG A 140 2.46 6.51 1.47
N ASN A 141 3.30 5.78 0.73
CA ASN A 141 3.06 4.37 0.39
C ASN A 141 4.05 3.41 1.06
N PHE A 142 5.19 3.91 1.53
CA PHE A 142 6.17 3.07 2.23
C PHE A 142 5.73 2.84 3.67
N ASP A 143 5.16 1.67 3.92
CA ASP A 143 4.81 1.19 5.26
C ASP A 143 6.02 0.54 5.92
N LEU A 144 6.41 1.00 7.12
CA LEU A 144 7.50 0.41 7.89
C LEU A 144 7.23 -1.07 8.25
N LEU A 145 5.96 -1.48 8.32
CA LEU A 145 5.58 -2.88 8.55
C LEU A 145 6.01 -3.80 7.39
N THR A 146 6.26 -3.24 6.20
CA THR A 146 6.79 -4.01 5.06
C THR A 146 8.15 -4.61 5.36
N ILE A 147 8.99 -3.91 6.14
CA ILE A 147 10.31 -4.42 6.56
C ILE A 147 10.12 -5.69 7.40
N TRP A 148 9.16 -5.68 8.33
CA TRP A 148 8.83 -6.84 9.13
C TRP A 148 8.37 -8.01 8.25
N SER A 149 7.49 -7.76 7.29
CA SER A 149 7.03 -8.81 6.36
C SER A 149 8.14 -9.39 5.51
N ILE A 150 9.06 -8.57 5.00
CA ILE A 150 10.24 -9.03 4.25
C ILE A 150 11.09 -9.97 5.11
N ILE A 151 11.27 -9.65 6.40
CA ILE A 151 12.00 -10.50 7.34
C ILE A 151 11.26 -11.82 7.60
N LEU A 152 9.93 -11.79 7.77
CA LEU A 152 9.12 -13.01 7.95
C LEU A 152 9.19 -13.93 6.72
N VAL A 153 9.09 -13.37 5.51
CA VAL A 153 9.28 -14.13 4.27
C VAL A 153 10.69 -14.70 4.21
N ALA A 154 11.73 -13.93 4.55
CA ALA A 154 13.11 -14.43 4.57
C ALA A 154 13.30 -15.59 5.56
N ILE A 155 12.71 -15.50 6.75
CA ILE A 155 12.74 -16.57 7.76
C ILE A 155 12.09 -17.84 7.20
N GLY A 156 10.87 -17.74 6.68
CA GLY A 156 10.15 -18.91 6.15
C GLY A 156 10.83 -19.49 4.91
N TRP A 157 11.33 -18.64 4.03
CA TRP A 157 12.12 -19.05 2.87
C TRP A 157 13.36 -19.85 3.26
N ARG A 158 14.10 -19.36 4.25
CA ARG A 158 15.30 -20.03 4.77
C ARG A 158 14.98 -21.36 5.44
N ALA A 159 13.88 -21.41 6.19
CA ALA A 159 13.45 -22.63 6.89
C ALA A 159 13.17 -23.79 5.93
N TRP A 160 12.68 -23.52 4.72
CA TRP A 160 12.34 -24.56 3.74
C TRP A 160 13.42 -24.80 2.69
N GLY A 161 14.13 -23.75 2.28
CA GLY A 161 15.01 -23.77 1.11
C GLY A 161 16.48 -24.12 1.36
N LYS A 162 16.90 -24.38 2.60
CA LYS A 162 18.34 -24.51 2.98
C LYS A 162 19.21 -23.37 2.41
N SER A 163 18.67 -22.17 2.31
CA SER A 163 19.32 -21.01 1.71
C SER A 163 20.14 -20.20 2.74
N SER A 164 21.09 -19.40 2.25
CA SER A 164 21.79 -18.43 3.09
C SER A 164 20.86 -17.26 3.45
N TRP A 165 21.19 -16.54 4.54
CA TRP A 165 20.44 -15.34 4.92
C TRP A 165 20.44 -14.27 3.83
N LEU A 166 21.58 -14.06 3.16
CA LEU A 166 21.67 -13.09 2.07
C LEU A 166 20.71 -13.44 0.93
N GLN A 167 20.69 -14.72 0.50
CA GLN A 167 19.77 -15.17 -0.54
C GLN A 167 18.32 -14.99 -0.12
N ALA A 168 17.97 -15.34 1.11
CA ALA A 168 16.61 -15.22 1.62
C ALA A 168 16.13 -13.76 1.66
N LEU A 169 16.98 -12.84 2.12
CA LEU A 169 16.68 -11.40 2.17
C LEU A 169 16.58 -10.79 0.76
N VAL A 170 17.46 -11.18 -0.16
CA VAL A 170 17.39 -10.72 -1.55
C VAL A 170 16.07 -11.18 -2.18
N VAL A 171 15.74 -12.47 -2.06
CA VAL A 171 14.48 -13.00 -2.63
C VAL A 171 13.26 -12.34 -2.01
N SER A 172 13.21 -12.16 -0.69
CA SER A 172 12.04 -11.54 -0.06
C SER A 172 11.90 -10.04 -0.31
N SER A 173 12.99 -9.32 -0.57
CA SER A 173 12.97 -7.87 -0.76
C SER A 173 12.69 -7.42 -2.19
N ILE A 174 12.91 -8.28 -3.20
CA ILE A 174 12.79 -7.90 -4.62
C ILE A 174 11.46 -7.22 -4.97
N PRO A 175 10.28 -7.76 -4.63
CA PRO A 175 9.02 -7.12 -5.02
C PRO A 175 8.84 -5.73 -4.41
N ALA A 176 9.18 -5.56 -3.14
CA ALA A 176 9.12 -4.26 -2.47
C ALA A 176 10.14 -3.28 -3.07
N ALA A 177 11.35 -3.76 -3.39
CA ALA A 177 12.39 -2.96 -4.03
C ALA A 177 11.96 -2.47 -5.43
N ILE A 178 11.24 -3.27 -6.20
CA ILE A 178 10.68 -2.86 -7.51
C ILE A 178 9.66 -1.74 -7.33
N VAL A 179 8.70 -1.92 -6.41
CA VAL A 179 7.62 -0.93 -6.20
C VAL A 179 8.17 0.39 -5.68
N TYR A 180 8.93 0.35 -4.58
CA TYR A 180 9.45 1.56 -3.95
C TYR A 180 10.60 2.18 -4.73
N GLY A 181 11.44 1.37 -5.37
CA GLY A 181 12.48 1.84 -6.27
C GLY A 181 11.88 2.57 -7.49
N GLY A 182 10.79 2.05 -8.06
CA GLY A 182 10.06 2.72 -9.13
C GLY A 182 9.53 4.10 -8.70
N MET A 183 8.94 4.19 -7.50
CA MET A 183 8.49 5.47 -6.95
C MET A 183 9.65 6.44 -6.71
N ALA A 184 10.79 5.96 -6.20
CA ALA A 184 11.98 6.78 -5.99
C ALA A 184 12.57 7.31 -7.31
N ILE A 185 12.64 6.47 -8.36
CA ILE A 185 13.08 6.90 -9.70
C ILE A 185 12.16 8.00 -10.23
N LEU A 186 10.84 7.82 -10.13
CA LEU A 186 9.87 8.84 -10.56
C LEU A 186 9.99 10.14 -9.76
N ALA A 187 10.33 10.07 -8.47
CA ALA A 187 10.54 11.24 -7.62
C ALA A 187 11.78 12.04 -8.04
N VAL A 188 12.86 11.37 -8.45
CA VAL A 188 14.10 12.02 -8.91
C VAL A 188 13.95 12.66 -10.30
N MET A 189 13.02 12.17 -11.12
CA MET A 189 12.76 12.68 -12.47
C MET A 189 11.87 13.95 -12.52
N ARG A 190 11.33 14.40 -11.39
CA ARG A 190 10.45 15.57 -11.28
C ARG A 190 11.21 16.77 -10.74
#